data_AF-A0A0P9DMU7-F1
#
_entry.id   AF-A0A0P9DMU7-F1
#
_cell.length_a   1.000
_cell.length_b   1.000
_cell.length_c   1.000
_cell.angle_alpha   90.00
_cell.angle_beta   90.00
_cell.angle_gamma   90.00
#
_symmetry.space_group_name_H-M   'P 1'
#
loop_
_entity.id
_entity.type
_entity.pdbx_description
1 polymer ?
#
loop_
_entity_poly.entity_id
_entity_poly.type
_entity_poly.pdbx_seq_one_letter_code
_entity_poly.pdbx_strand_id
1 'polypeptide(L)'
;MTQQAFATPAEFAEALLAAPELLGELVAPLSAADQARRAGQLQRFLALVPVEYGRGVSNGQVTQDLEIREATTFRDGAAAAFADLQTALDARDPAATTRAAALLGTLEQQLAAASANKDVPDPDDVQATVDELTATLHGVMPAEWQ
;
A
#
# COMPACT_ATOMS: atom_id res chain seq x y z
N MET A 1 17.32 -36.07 11.25
CA MET A 1 17.21 -34.72 11.83
C MET A 1 16.01 -34.73 12.76
N THR A 2 16.25 -34.59 14.06
CA THR A 2 15.20 -34.67 15.09
C THR A 2 14.53 -33.31 15.18
N GLN A 3 13.24 -33.23 14.85
CA GLN A 3 12.43 -32.03 15.09
C GLN A 3 12.33 -31.85 16.62
N GLN A 4 12.91 -30.79 17.16
CA GLN A 4 12.79 -30.46 18.59
C GLN A 4 11.33 -30.08 18.86
N ALA A 5 10.65 -30.86 19.69
CA ALA A 5 9.32 -30.52 20.19
C ALA A 5 9.49 -29.61 21.41
N PHE A 6 8.94 -28.40 21.35
CA PHE A 6 8.86 -27.50 22.50
C PHE A 6 7.76 -28.02 23.44
N ALA A 7 8.09 -28.25 24.72
CA ALA A 7 7.19 -28.91 25.66
C ALA A 7 6.18 -27.93 26.30
N THR A 8 6.45 -26.62 26.26
CA THR A 8 5.59 -25.60 26.84
C THR A 8 5.53 -24.32 25.99
N PRO A 9 4.46 -23.50 26.12
CA PRO A 9 4.37 -22.19 25.47
C PRO A 9 5.49 -21.22 25.88
N ALA A 10 6.01 -21.35 27.11
CA ALA A 10 7.10 -20.52 27.62
C ALA A 10 8.44 -20.85 26.94
N GLU A 11 8.76 -22.14 26.76
CA GLU A 11 9.96 -22.58 26.04
C GLU A 11 9.91 -22.22 24.56
N PHE A 12 8.71 -22.26 23.95
CA PHE A 12 8.51 -21.77 22.59
C PHE A 12 8.77 -20.26 22.50
N ALA A 13 8.23 -19.47 23.42
CA ALA A 13 8.44 -18.01 23.46
C ALA A 13 9.91 -17.64 23.69
N GLU A 14 10.62 -18.38 24.54
CA GLU A 14 12.04 -18.18 24.83
C GLU A 14 12.91 -18.54 23.62
N ALA A 15 12.58 -19.63 22.91
CA ALA A 15 13.22 -19.99 21.65
C ALA A 15 12.98 -18.96 20.53
N LEU A 16 11.77 -18.37 20.48
CA LEU A 16 11.42 -17.31 19.53
C LEU A 16 12.20 -16.01 19.79
N LEU A 17 12.39 -15.65 21.06
CA LEU A 17 13.20 -14.50 21.47
C LEU A 17 14.69 -14.72 21.22
N ALA A 18 15.17 -15.96 21.31
CA ALA A 18 16.56 -16.34 21.04
C ALA A 18 16.90 -16.39 19.54
N ALA A 19 15.89 -16.45 18.66
CA ALA A 19 16.04 -16.54 17.21
C ALA A 19 15.08 -15.56 16.50
N PRO A 20 15.33 -14.24 16.59
CA PRO A 20 14.46 -13.23 15.99
C PRO A 20 14.35 -13.36 14.46
N GLU A 21 15.32 -13.99 13.80
CA GLU A 21 15.27 -14.31 12.37
C GLU A 21 14.09 -15.24 12.01
N LEU A 22 13.72 -16.16 12.92
CA LEU A 22 12.60 -17.08 12.73
C LEU A 22 11.24 -16.36 12.79
N LEU A 23 11.15 -15.20 13.47
CA LEU A 23 9.92 -14.39 13.46
C LEU A 23 9.61 -13.86 12.06
N GLY A 24 10.64 -13.58 11.25
CA GLY A 24 10.50 -13.17 9.85
C GLY A 24 10.04 -14.31 8.93
N GLU A 25 10.26 -15.57 9.31
CA GLU A 25 9.93 -16.76 8.52
C GLU A 25 8.51 -17.31 8.76
N LEU A 26 7.74 -16.74 9.71
CA LEU A 26 6.42 -17.27 10.09
C LEU A 26 5.27 -16.85 9.18
N VAL A 27 5.48 -15.90 8.26
CA VAL A 27 4.47 -15.55 7.25
C VAL A 27 4.84 -16.25 5.96
N ALA A 28 4.14 -17.34 5.66
CA ALA A 28 4.26 -17.98 4.36
C ALA A 28 4.03 -16.91 3.27
N PRO A 29 4.90 -16.82 2.25
CA PRO A 29 4.72 -15.85 1.17
C PRO A 29 3.34 -16.06 0.53
N LEU A 30 2.71 -14.96 0.12
CA LEU A 30 1.39 -15.02 -0.54
C LEU A 30 1.43 -15.99 -1.70
N SER A 31 0.36 -16.79 -1.85
CA SER A 31 0.18 -17.61 -3.04
C SER A 31 0.11 -16.74 -4.30
N ALA A 32 0.46 -17.29 -5.47
CA ALA A 32 0.38 -16.53 -6.73
C ALA A 32 -1.04 -15.98 -7.00
N ALA A 33 -2.08 -16.74 -6.63
CA ALA A 33 -3.47 -16.31 -6.75
C ALA A 33 -3.80 -15.16 -5.78
N ASP A 34 -3.29 -15.21 -4.55
CA ASP A 34 -3.45 -14.12 -3.60
C ASP A 34 -2.69 -12.86 -4.03
N GLN A 35 -1.48 -13.01 -4.59
CA GLN A 35 -0.72 -11.88 -5.13
C GLN A 35 -1.52 -11.17 -6.24
N ALA A 36 -2.03 -11.91 -7.22
CA ALA A 36 -2.85 -11.33 -8.29
C ALA A 36 -4.12 -10.66 -7.73
N ARG A 37 -4.78 -11.29 -6.75
CA ARG A 37 -5.96 -10.72 -6.08
C ARG A 37 -5.62 -9.41 -5.34
N ARG A 38 -4.48 -9.32 -4.66
CA ARG A 38 -4.01 -8.10 -3.99
C ARG A 38 -3.63 -7.03 -5.00
N ALA A 39 -2.98 -7.38 -6.10
CA ALA A 39 -2.64 -6.42 -7.15
C ALA A 39 -3.90 -5.79 -7.76
N GLY A 40 -4.92 -6.60 -8.06
CA GLY A 40 -6.20 -6.08 -8.52
C GLY A 40 -6.94 -5.24 -7.47
N GLN A 41 -6.75 -5.48 -6.17
CA GLN A 41 -7.30 -4.61 -5.12
C GLN A 41 -6.57 -3.26 -5.07
N LEU A 42 -5.24 -3.28 -5.11
CA LEU A 42 -4.39 -2.09 -5.17
C LEU A 42 -4.80 -1.18 -6.33
N GLN A 43 -4.88 -1.72 -7.55
CA GLN A 43 -5.26 -0.94 -8.74
C GLN A 43 -6.66 -0.34 -8.63
N ARG A 44 -7.65 -1.11 -8.16
CA ARG A 44 -9.04 -0.62 -8.00
C ARG A 44 -9.14 0.49 -6.97
N PHE A 45 -8.41 0.40 -5.86
CA PHE A 45 -8.41 1.46 -4.86
C PHE A 45 -7.71 2.72 -5.36
N LEU A 46 -6.54 2.59 -6.01
CA LEU A 46 -5.84 3.74 -6.59
C LEU A 46 -6.70 4.49 -7.61
N ALA A 47 -7.43 3.77 -8.46
CA ALA A 47 -8.31 4.37 -9.46
C ALA A 47 -9.44 5.24 -8.86
N LEU A 48 -9.83 5.01 -7.60
CA LEU A 48 -10.89 5.77 -6.93
C LEU A 48 -10.39 7.00 -6.19
N VAL A 49 -9.12 7.05 -5.81
CA VAL A 49 -8.56 8.19 -5.04
C VAL A 49 -8.76 9.54 -5.76
N PRO A 50 -8.35 9.73 -7.04
CA PRO A 50 -8.50 11.03 -7.68
C PRO A 50 -9.96 11.36 -8.00
N VAL A 51 -10.81 10.33 -8.17
CA VAL A 51 -12.24 10.50 -8.43
C VAL A 51 -12.93 11.14 -7.22
N GLU A 52 -12.75 10.58 -6.04
CA GLU A 52 -13.37 11.15 -4.84
C GLU A 52 -12.67 12.45 -4.42
N TYR A 53 -11.34 12.54 -4.55
CA TYR A 53 -10.63 13.78 -4.25
C TYR A 53 -11.13 14.96 -5.12
N GLY A 54 -11.28 14.74 -6.43
CA GLY A 54 -11.79 15.75 -7.36
C GLY A 54 -13.24 16.16 -7.12
N ARG A 55 -14.07 15.28 -6.53
CA ARG A 55 -15.42 15.65 -6.05
C ARG A 55 -15.36 16.46 -4.75
N GLY A 56 -14.35 16.22 -3.92
CA GLY A 56 -14.15 16.84 -2.62
C GLY A 56 -13.57 18.25 -2.67
N VAL A 57 -12.87 18.63 -3.73
CA VAL A 57 -12.13 19.89 -3.85
C VAL A 57 -12.63 20.74 -5.02
N SER A 58 -12.81 22.03 -4.79
CA SER A 58 -13.06 23.02 -5.84
C SER A 58 -12.42 24.36 -5.52
N ASN A 59 -11.81 25.01 -6.51
CA ASN A 59 -11.15 26.32 -6.36
C ASN A 59 -10.14 26.37 -5.18
N GLY A 60 -9.35 25.31 -5.00
CA GLY A 60 -8.36 25.20 -3.92
C GLY A 60 -8.96 25.11 -2.51
N GLN A 61 -10.23 24.72 -2.38
CA GLN A 61 -10.92 24.55 -1.10
C GLN A 61 -11.61 23.19 -1.05
N VAL A 62 -11.66 22.60 0.14
CA VAL A 62 -12.51 21.43 0.37
C VAL A 62 -13.97 21.88 0.39
N THR A 63 -14.75 21.35 -0.53
CA THR A 63 -16.19 21.59 -0.63
C THR A 63 -17.02 20.44 -0.08
N GLN A 64 -16.46 19.24 -0.01
CA GLN A 64 -17.16 18.05 0.50
C GLN A 64 -16.21 17.16 1.33
N ASP A 65 -16.27 17.30 2.65
CA ASP A 65 -15.41 16.55 3.60
C ASP A 65 -15.60 15.02 3.52
N LEU A 66 -16.78 14.56 3.09
CA LEU A 66 -17.04 13.12 2.91
C LEU A 66 -16.13 12.54 1.83
N GLU A 67 -16.04 13.22 0.69
CA GLU A 67 -15.27 12.77 -0.47
C GLU A 67 -13.76 12.71 -0.15
N ILE A 68 -13.25 13.65 0.65
CA ILE A 68 -11.84 13.61 1.14
C ILE A 68 -11.59 12.41 2.04
N ARG A 69 -12.55 12.06 2.90
CA ARG A 69 -12.46 10.85 3.75
C ARG A 69 -12.55 9.57 2.91
N GLU A 70 -13.35 9.56 1.86
CA GLU A 70 -13.45 8.42 0.94
C GLU A 70 -12.15 8.24 0.13
N ALA A 71 -11.60 9.33 -0.42
CA ALA A 71 -10.28 9.32 -1.07
C ALA A 71 -9.19 8.79 -0.13
N THR A 72 -9.19 9.23 1.14
CA THR A 72 -8.27 8.74 2.17
C THR A 72 -8.47 7.24 2.44
N THR A 73 -9.73 6.79 2.56
CA THR A 73 -10.06 5.38 2.78
C THR A 73 -9.57 4.49 1.62
N PHE A 74 -9.73 4.95 0.38
CA PHE A 74 -9.20 4.23 -0.78
C PHE A 74 -7.68 4.21 -0.81
N ARG A 75 -7.01 5.33 -0.51
CA ARG A 75 -5.55 5.39 -0.39
C ARG A 75 -5.03 4.41 0.66
N ASP A 76 -5.67 4.36 1.84
CA ASP A 76 -5.28 3.44 2.92
C ASP A 76 -5.46 1.97 2.48
N GLY A 77 -6.56 1.66 1.79
CA GLY A 77 -6.79 0.35 1.19
C GLY A 77 -5.72 -0.03 0.15
N ALA A 78 -5.31 0.92 -0.70
CA ALA A 78 -4.22 0.74 -1.63
C ALA A 78 -2.88 0.49 -0.90
N ALA A 79 -2.56 1.29 0.11
CA ALA A 79 -1.34 1.12 0.90
C ALA A 79 -1.27 -0.24 1.59
N ALA A 80 -2.38 -0.73 2.14
CA ALA A 80 -2.45 -2.07 2.74
C ALA A 80 -2.24 -3.18 1.69
N ALA A 81 -2.87 -3.08 0.51
CA ALA A 81 -2.68 -4.05 -0.56
C ALA A 81 -1.25 -4.01 -1.14
N PHE A 82 -0.61 -2.84 -1.18
CA PHE A 82 0.78 -2.69 -1.57
C PHE A 82 1.73 -3.32 -0.54
N ALA A 83 1.51 -3.10 0.75
CA ALA A 83 2.32 -3.70 1.82
C ALA A 83 2.31 -5.24 1.76
N ASP A 84 1.16 -5.85 1.48
CA ASP A 84 1.00 -7.29 1.25
C ASP A 84 1.86 -7.80 0.06
N LEU A 85 2.10 -6.95 -0.95
CA LEU A 85 2.85 -7.29 -2.16
C LEU A 85 4.32 -6.89 -2.12
N GLN A 86 4.73 -6.07 -1.15
CA GLN A 86 6.01 -5.35 -1.17
C GLN A 86 7.19 -6.29 -1.36
N THR A 87 7.28 -7.38 -0.59
CA THR A 87 8.35 -8.38 -0.74
C THR A 87 8.42 -8.99 -2.15
N ALA A 88 7.26 -9.27 -2.76
CA ALA A 88 7.19 -9.86 -4.09
C ALA A 88 7.55 -8.85 -5.19
N LEU A 89 7.25 -7.56 -4.99
CA LEU A 89 7.65 -6.47 -5.88
C LEU A 89 9.15 -6.15 -5.73
N ASP A 90 9.67 -6.11 -4.50
CA ASP A 90 11.09 -5.88 -4.20
C ASP A 90 11.99 -6.94 -4.82
N ALA A 91 11.55 -8.21 -4.82
CA ALA A 91 12.26 -9.29 -5.47
C ALA A 91 12.38 -9.13 -7.00
N ARG A 92 11.55 -8.27 -7.61
CA ARG A 92 11.51 -8.01 -9.06
C ARG A 92 12.25 -6.72 -9.39
N ASP A 93 11.90 -5.64 -8.72
CA ASP A 93 12.53 -4.33 -8.87
C ASP A 93 12.44 -3.54 -7.55
N PRO A 94 13.52 -3.53 -6.74
CA PRO A 94 13.53 -2.82 -5.46
C PRO A 94 13.49 -1.30 -5.63
N ALA A 95 14.00 -0.76 -6.74
CA ALA A 95 14.00 0.68 -7.00
C ALA A 95 12.59 1.17 -7.34
N ALA A 96 11.89 0.46 -8.24
CA ALA A 96 10.49 0.75 -8.56
C ALA A 96 9.58 0.57 -7.34
N THR A 97 9.81 -0.46 -6.52
CA THR A 97 9.03 -0.70 -5.30
C THR A 97 9.23 0.42 -4.27
N THR A 98 10.48 0.86 -4.07
CA THR A 98 10.78 2.04 -3.23
C THR A 98 10.11 3.31 -3.77
N ARG A 99 10.12 3.51 -5.10
CA ARG A 99 9.44 4.65 -5.72
C ARG A 99 7.92 4.61 -5.49
N ALA A 100 7.30 3.45 -5.66
CA ALA A 100 5.87 3.26 -5.42
C ALA A 100 5.49 3.55 -3.96
N ALA A 101 6.30 3.08 -2.99
CA ALA A 101 6.11 3.40 -1.57
C ALA A 101 6.20 4.91 -1.30
N ALA A 102 7.18 5.60 -1.90
CA ALA A 102 7.32 7.05 -1.77
C ALA A 102 6.14 7.83 -2.38
N LEU A 103 5.59 7.35 -3.50
CA LEU A 103 4.41 7.95 -4.12
C LEU A 103 3.15 7.75 -3.27
N LEU A 104 2.96 6.58 -2.65
CA LEU A 104 1.89 6.36 -1.67
C LEU A 104 2.01 7.31 -0.46
N GLY A 105 3.24 7.54 0.03
CA GLY A 105 3.49 8.51 1.10
C GLY A 105 3.29 9.97 0.67
N THR A 106 3.53 10.29 -0.60
CA THR A 106 3.21 11.62 -1.16
C THR A 106 1.70 11.83 -1.21
N LEU A 107 0.97 10.82 -1.70
CA LEU A 107 -0.49 10.83 -1.77
C LEU A 107 -1.12 10.96 -0.38
N GLU A 108 -0.59 10.28 0.63
CA GLU A 108 -0.97 10.47 2.04
C GLU A 108 -0.88 11.94 2.47
N GLN A 109 0.25 12.58 2.20
CA GLN A 109 0.49 13.96 2.61
C GLN A 109 -0.47 14.93 1.90
N GLN A 110 -0.73 14.70 0.61
CA GLN A 110 -1.71 15.48 -0.16
C GLN A 110 -3.12 15.39 0.44
N LEU A 111 -3.58 14.16 0.76
CA LEU A 111 -4.91 13.94 1.35
C LEU A 111 -5.00 14.48 2.79
N ALA A 112 -3.92 14.38 3.57
CA ALA A 112 -3.85 14.94 4.91
C ALA A 112 -3.91 16.48 4.91
N ALA A 113 -3.23 17.12 3.96
CA ALA A 113 -3.28 18.57 3.75
C ALA A 113 -4.72 19.05 3.46
N ALA A 114 -5.41 18.37 2.53
CA ALA A 114 -6.81 18.63 2.25
C ALA A 114 -7.71 18.41 3.49
N SER A 115 -7.55 17.29 4.19
CA SER A 115 -8.32 16.99 5.41
C SER A 115 -8.13 18.05 6.50
N ALA A 116 -6.94 18.65 6.58
CA ALA A 116 -6.63 19.73 7.50
C ALA A 116 -7.04 21.12 6.99
N ASN A 117 -7.63 21.22 5.80
CA ASN A 117 -7.93 22.49 5.10
C ASN A 117 -6.71 23.41 5.02
N LYS A 118 -5.53 22.84 4.79
CA LYS A 118 -4.26 23.54 4.75
C LYS A 118 -3.53 23.20 3.47
N ASP A 119 -3.13 24.22 2.71
CA ASP A 119 -2.38 24.06 1.46
C ASP A 119 -3.02 22.98 0.56
N VAL A 120 -4.35 23.07 0.39
CA VAL A 120 -5.18 22.06 -0.30
C VAL A 120 -4.61 21.83 -1.72
N PRO A 121 -4.11 20.62 -2.02
CA PRO A 121 -3.57 20.32 -3.34
C PRO A 121 -4.57 20.53 -4.48
N ASP A 122 -4.07 20.85 -5.67
CA ASP A 122 -4.90 20.83 -6.86
C ASP A 122 -5.30 19.38 -7.20
N PRO A 123 -6.56 19.12 -7.61
CA PRO A 123 -6.96 17.79 -8.10
C PRO A 123 -6.04 17.21 -9.18
N ASP A 124 -5.48 18.05 -10.05
CA ASP A 124 -4.55 17.61 -11.10
C ASP A 124 -3.21 17.11 -10.51
N ASP A 125 -2.75 17.69 -9.40
CA ASP A 125 -1.54 17.24 -8.70
C ASP A 125 -1.75 15.87 -8.02
N VAL A 126 -2.94 15.63 -7.49
CA VAL A 126 -3.31 14.32 -6.92
C VAL A 126 -3.43 13.27 -8.02
N GLN A 127 -4.08 13.62 -9.15
CA GLN A 127 -4.16 12.76 -10.32
C GLN A 127 -2.78 12.38 -10.84
N ALA A 128 -1.86 13.35 -10.97
CA ALA A 128 -0.50 13.12 -11.43
C ALA A 128 0.27 12.14 -10.53
N THR A 129 0.15 12.26 -9.20
CA THR A 129 0.74 11.29 -8.25
C THR A 129 0.20 9.88 -8.47
N VAL A 130 -1.13 9.74 -8.66
CA VAL A 130 -1.77 8.43 -8.88
C VAL A 130 -1.38 7.83 -10.23
N ASP A 131 -1.27 8.65 -11.28
CA ASP A 131 -0.83 8.20 -12.61
C ASP A 131 0.61 7.70 -12.57
N GLU A 132 1.51 8.44 -11.92
CA GLU A 132 2.90 8.01 -11.77
C GLU A 132 3.01 6.71 -10.95
N LEU A 133 2.23 6.61 -9.87
CA LEU A 133 2.19 5.40 -9.04
C LEU A 133 1.68 4.20 -9.85
N THR A 134 0.60 4.38 -10.60
CA THR A 134 0.02 3.33 -11.45
C THR A 134 1.00 2.88 -12.53
N ALA A 135 1.67 3.84 -13.20
CA ALA A 135 2.68 3.53 -14.21
C ALA A 135 3.88 2.79 -13.60
N THR A 136 4.35 3.22 -12.42
CA THR A 136 5.43 2.55 -11.69
C THR A 136 5.06 1.10 -11.36
N LEU A 137 3.86 0.88 -10.83
CA LEU A 137 3.36 -0.45 -10.48
C LEU A 137 3.19 -1.34 -11.71
N HIS A 138 2.62 -0.84 -12.81
CA HIS A 138 2.52 -1.61 -14.07
C HIS A 138 3.89 -2.00 -14.63
N GLY A 139 4.93 -1.20 -14.40
CA GLY A 139 6.30 -1.52 -14.82
C GLY A 139 6.93 -2.69 -14.06
N VAL A 140 6.57 -2.90 -12.80
CA VAL A 140 7.14 -3.95 -11.93
C VAL A 140 6.24 -5.19 -11.81
N MET A 141 4.92 -5.01 -11.90
CA MET A 141 3.96 -6.11 -11.79
C MET A 141 4.06 -7.05 -13.00
N PRO A 142 4.05 -8.37 -12.80
CA PRO A 142 3.90 -9.33 -13.88
C PRO A 142 2.58 -9.11 -14.64
N ALA A 143 2.53 -9.55 -15.90
CA ALA A 143 1.32 -9.48 -16.72
C ALA A 143 0.13 -10.23 -16.08
N GLU A 144 0.37 -11.30 -15.32
CA GLU A 144 -0.71 -12.05 -14.66
C GLU A 144 -1.38 -11.28 -13.50
N TRP A 145 -0.83 -10.12 -13.10
CA TRP A 145 -1.38 -9.26 -12.05
C TRP A 145 -2.08 -8.01 -12.60
N GLN A 146 -2.09 -7.84 -13.93
CA GLN A 146 -2.69 -6.70 -14.64
C GLN A 146 -4.01 -7.12 -15.28
#